data_AF-A0A524QVZ7-F1
#
_entry.id   AF-A0A524QVZ7-F1
#
_cell.length_a   1.000
_cell.length_b   1.000
_cell.length_c   1.000
_cell.angle_alpha   90.00
_cell.angle_beta   90.00
_cell.angle_gamma   90.00
#
_symmetry.space_group_name_H-M   'P 1'
#
loop_
_entity.id
_entity.type
_entity.pdbx_description
1 polymer ?
#
loop_
_entity_poly.entity_id
_entity_poly.type
_entity_poly.pdbx_seq_one_letter_code
_entity_poly.pdbx_strand_id
1 'polypeptide(L)' 'MGGQLVRRRRAPDRLVGDYLGHLEKARESSPHTLSAYRRDLEAFSKFCDRFYGEQWDWTRVDRLGLRGFLGEFERRGLS' A
#
# COMPACT_ATOMS: atom_id res chain seq x y z
N MET A 1 24.55 -23.18 -11.79
CA MET A 1 24.98 -21.77 -11.64
C MET A 1 23.91 -20.87 -12.23
N GLY A 2 23.44 -19.86 -11.51
CA GLY A 2 22.40 -18.94 -11.97
C GLY A 2 21.41 -18.63 -10.85
N GLY A 3 21.75 -17.64 -10.03
CA GLY A 3 21.12 -17.32 -8.74
C GLY A 3 19.61 -17.18 -8.80
N GLN A 4 18.94 -17.93 -7.92
CA GLN A 4 17.60 -17.61 -7.45
C GLN A 4 17.68 -16.23 -6.81
N LEU A 5 17.31 -15.20 -7.57
CA LEU A 5 17.02 -13.86 -7.07
C LEU A 5 15.85 -14.04 -6.10
N VAL A 6 16.18 -14.33 -4.84
CA VAL A 6 15.28 -14.13 -3.72
C VAL A 6 14.96 -12.65 -3.75
N ARG A 7 13.91 -12.29 -4.48
CA ARG A 7 13.24 -11.02 -4.33
C ARG A 7 12.87 -11.00 -2.86
N ARG A 8 13.67 -10.30 -2.04
CA ARG A 8 13.40 -10.14 -0.62
C ARG A 8 12.00 -9.54 -0.56
N ARG A 9 11.01 -10.37 -0.19
CA ARG A 9 9.64 -9.92 0.01
C ARG A 9 9.70 -8.77 0.99
N ARG A 10 9.39 -7.57 0.52
CA ARG A 10 9.44 -6.39 1.36
C ARG A 10 8.05 -6.25 1.93
N ALA A 11 7.92 -6.45 3.24
CA ALA A 11 6.66 -6.32 3.94
C ALA A 11 6.01 -4.98 3.57
N PRO A 12 4.69 -4.94 3.29
CA PRO A 12 3.99 -3.73 2.87
C PRO A 12 4.32 -2.51 3.74
N ASP A 13 4.33 -2.68 5.06
CA ASP A 13 4.60 -1.63 6.05
C ASP A 13 5.95 -0.92 5.86
N ARG A 14 7.00 -1.68 5.51
CA ARG A 14 8.34 -1.10 5.31
C ARG A 14 8.37 -0.20 4.07
N LEU A 15 7.69 -0.60 3.00
CA LEU A 15 7.65 0.18 1.76
C LEU A 15 6.80 1.45 1.92
N VAL A 16 5.71 1.38 2.69
CA VAL A 16 4.91 2.56 3.05
C VAL A 16 5.75 3.57 3.83
N GLY A 17 6.50 3.11 4.84
CA GLY A 17 7.40 3.98 5.60
C GLY A 17 8.46 4.67 4.73
N ASP A 18 9.11 3.92 3.84
CA ASP A 18 10.13 4.47 2.94
C ASP A 18 9.56 5.49 1.96
N TYR A 19 8.37 5.23 1.40
CA TYR A 19 7.68 6.15 0.50
C TYR A 19 7.31 7.46 1.19
N LEU A 20 6.71 7.38 2.39
CA LEU A 20 6.35 8.58 3.16
C LEU A 20 7.58 9.38 3.57
N GLY A 21 8.67 8.71 3.98
CA GLY A 21 9.93 9.37 4.30
C GLY A 21 10.60 10.02 3.08
N HIS A 22 10.37 9.48 1.88
CA HIS A 22 10.80 10.12 0.63
C HIS A 22 10.01 11.42 0.38
N LEU A 23 8.67 11.38 0.48
CA LEU A 23 7.81 12.56 0.31
C LEU A 23 8.11 13.67 1.33
N GLU A 24 8.36 13.29 2.58
CA GLU A 24 8.72 14.23 3.65
C GLU A 24 10.03 14.97 3.33
N LYS A 25 11.07 14.24 2.92
CA LYS A 25 12.38 14.82 2.58
C LYS A 25 12.34 15.69 1.34
N ALA A 26 11.51 15.33 0.36
CA ALA A 26 11.32 16.12 -0.85
C ALA A 26 10.56 17.44 -0.56
N ARG A 27 9.99 17.62 0.64
CA ARG A 27 9.10 18.75 1.02
C ARG A 27 7.92 18.94 0.05
N GLU A 28 7.55 17.87 -0.64
CA GLU A 28 6.47 17.88 -1.65
C GLU A 28 5.07 17.82 -1.01
N SER A 29 4.99 17.61 0.31
CA SER A 29 3.72 17.38 0.99
C SER A 29 3.73 17.96 2.41
N SER A 30 2.58 18.50 2.82
CA SER A 30 2.39 18.98 4.20
C SER A 30 2.35 17.81 5.20
N PRO A 31 2.62 18.04 6.50
CA PRO A 31 2.47 17.01 7.53
C PRO A 31 1.08 16.37 7.56
N HIS A 32 0.02 17.16 7.30
CA HIS A 32 -1.35 16.64 7.23
C HIS A 32 -1.55 15.73 6.02
N THR A 33 -0.97 16.07 4.87
CA THR A 33 -1.00 15.23 3.65
C THR A 33 -0.30 13.90 3.89
N LEU A 34 0.88 13.91 4.52
CA LEU A 34 1.62 12.69 4.86
C LEU A 34 0.83 11.79 5.83
N SER A 35 0.13 12.39 6.79
CA SER A 35 -0.74 11.66 7.72
C SER A 35 -1.94 11.01 7.01
N ALA A 36 -2.57 11.73 6.07
CA ALA A 36 -3.64 11.18 5.24
C ALA A 36 -3.13 10.00 4.39
N TYR A 37 -2.02 10.19 3.68
CA TYR A 37 -1.41 9.12 2.88
C TYR A 37 -1.03 7.89 3.70
N ARG A 38 -0.51 8.08 4.92
CA ARG A 38 -0.26 6.97 5.84
C ARG A 38 -1.52 6.17 6.11
N ARG A 39 -2.60 6.85 6.54
CA ARG A 39 -3.88 6.22 6.86
C ARG A 39 -4.43 5.45 5.66
N ASP A 40 -4.36 6.04 4.47
CA ASP A 40 -4.89 5.43 3.25
C ASP A 40 -4.08 4.19 2.84
N LEU A 41 -2.74 4.28 2.88
CA LEU A 41 -1.85 3.15 2.54
C LEU A 41 -1.94 2.01 3.56
N GLU A 42 -2.11 2.31 4.85
CA GLU A 42 -2.36 1.31 5.88
C GLU A 42 -3.73 0.63 5.70
N ALA A 43 -4.77 1.41 5.39
CA ALA A 43 -6.10 0.86 5.11
C ALA A 43 -6.08 -0.04 3.87
N PHE A 44 -5.37 0.38 2.81
CA PHE A 44 -5.22 -0.41 1.60
C PHE A 44 -4.40 -1.69 1.84
N SER A 45 -3.31 -1.61 2.61
CA SER A 45 -2.51 -2.80 2.94
C SER A 45 -3.34 -3.85 3.70
N LYS A 46 -4.13 -3.41 4.68
CA LYS A 46 -5.08 -4.30 5.40
C LYS A 46 -6.14 -4.89 4.48
N PHE A 47 -6.62 -4.13 3.49
CA PHE A 47 -7.52 -4.66 2.47
C PHE A 47 -6.82 -5.74 1.64
N CYS A 48 -5.59 -5.50 1.20
CA CYS A 48 -4.82 -6.45 0.42
C CYS A 48 -4.52 -7.75 1.19
N ASP A 49 -4.28 -7.69 2.51
CA ASP A 49 -4.13 -8.89 3.35
C ASP A 49 -5.38 -9.79 3.27
N ARG A 50 -6.58 -9.19 3.27
CA ARG A 50 -7.85 -9.93 3.14
C ARG A 50 -8.11 -10.38 1.71
N PHE A 51 -7.81 -9.54 0.72
CA PHE A 51 -8.18 -9.76 -0.68
C PHE A 51 -7.23 -10.71 -1.41
N TYR A 52 -5.93 -10.60 -1.17
CA TYR A 52 -4.89 -11.41 -1.81
C TYR A 52 -4.29 -12.48 -0.87
N GLY A 53 -4.62 -12.43 0.42
CA GLY A 53 -4.01 -13.24 1.49
C GLY A 53 -2.71 -12.62 2.02
N GLU A 54 -2.25 -13.04 3.19
CA GLU A 54 -1.07 -12.49 3.93
C GLU A 54 0.29 -12.58 3.19
N GLN A 55 0.30 -13.20 2.01
CA GLN A 55 1.47 -13.46 1.20
C GLN A 55 1.53 -12.61 -0.08
N TRP A 56 0.89 -11.43 -0.08
CA TRP A 56 0.95 -10.51 -1.20
C TRP A 56 2.19 -9.59 -1.14
N ASP A 57 2.50 -8.96 -2.25
CA ASP A 57 3.41 -7.82 -2.33
C ASP A 57 2.87 -6.81 -3.35
N TRP A 58 3.43 -5.61 -3.37
CA TRP A 58 2.98 -4.52 -4.24
C TRP A 58 3.03 -4.84 -5.74
N THR A 59 3.84 -5.80 -6.18
CA THR A 59 3.89 -6.20 -7.60
C THR A 59 2.70 -7.06 -8.01
N ARG A 60 1.99 -7.64 -7.05
CA ARG A 60 0.77 -8.43 -7.25
C ARG A 60 -0.50 -7.56 -7.27
N VAL A 61 -0.43 -6.32 -6.81
CA VAL A 61 -1.58 -5.40 -6.82
C VAL A 61 -1.95 -5.07 -8.26
N ASP A 62 -3.21 -5.32 -8.60
CA ASP A 62 -3.76 -5.12 -9.92
C ASP A 62 -5.00 -4.23 -9.90
N ARG A 63 -5.57 -3.98 -11.09
CA ARG A 63 -6.77 -3.15 -11.23
C ARG A 63 -7.99 -3.74 -10.52
N LEU A 64 -8.04 -5.06 -10.33
CA LEU A 64 -9.16 -5.71 -9.66
C LEU A 64 -9.13 -5.44 -8.16
N GLY A 65 -7.95 -5.55 -7.51
CA GLY A 65 -7.82 -5.21 -6.10
C GLY A 65 -8.08 -3.73 -5.84
N LEU A 66 -7.58 -2.83 -6.70
CA LEU A 66 -7.89 -1.40 -6.60
C LEU A 66 -9.40 -1.12 -6.66
N ARG A 67 -10.12 -1.73 -7.62
CA ARG A 67 -11.59 -1.61 -7.69
C ARG A 67 -12.28 -2.21 -6.48
N GLY A 68 -11.82 -3.36 -5.99
CA GLY A 68 -12.37 -4.00 -4.80
C GLY A 68 -12.26 -3.12 -3.55
N PHE A 69 -11.13 -2.42 -3.41
CA PHE A 69 -10.86 -1.47 -2.33
C PHE A 69 -11.76 -0.25 -2.42
N LEU A 70 -11.84 0.41 -3.59
CA LEU A 70 -12.71 1.57 -3.79
C LEU A 70 -14.18 1.22 -3.52
N GLY A 71 -14.64 0.05 -3.99
CA GLY A 71 -15.99 -0.42 -3.69
C GLY A 71 -16.25 -0.67 -2.20
N GLU A 72 -15.22 -0.82 -1.35
CA GLU A 72 -15.40 -0.93 0.11
C GLU A 72 -15.86 0.39 0.73
N PHE A 73 -15.45 1.52 0.18
CA PHE A 73 -15.93 2.84 0.61
C PHE A 73 -17.38 3.07 0.19
N GLU A 74 -17.73 2.71 -1.05
CA GLU A 74 -19.10 2.79 -1.55
C GLU A 74 -20.06 1.94 -0.68
N ARG A 75 -19.68 0.71 -0.33
CA ARG A 75 -20.46 -0.16 0.56
C ARG A 75 -20.64 0.40 1.97
N ARG A 76 -19.71 1.25 2.41
CA ARG A 76 -19.76 1.91 3.73
C ARG A 76 -20.48 3.27 3.68
N GLY A 77 -20.99 3.68 2.52
CA GLY A 77 -21.62 5.00 2.33
C GLY A 77 -20.63 6.16 2.42
N LEU A 78 -19.35 5.91 2.19
CA LEU A 78 -18.29 6.91 2.18
C LEU A 78 -18.06 7.31 0.72
N SER A 79 -18.40 8.56 0.37
CA SER A 79 -18.21 9.16 -0.96
C SER A 79 -17.61 10.55 -0.84
#